data_AF-A0A0C2ZRU6-F1
#
_entry.id   AF-A0A0C2ZRU6-F1
#
_cell.length_a   1.000
_cell.length_b   1.000
_cell.length_c   1.000
_cell.angle_alpha   90.00
_cell.angle_beta   90.00
_cell.angle_gamma   90.00
#
_symmetry.space_group_name_H-M   'P 1'
#
loop_
_entity.id
_entity.type
_entity.pdbx_description
1 polymer ?
#
loop_
_entity_poly.entity_id
_entity_poly.type
_entity_poly.pdbx_seq_one_letter_code
_entity_poly.pdbx_strand_id
1 'polypeptide(L)'
;IEEHLGLQGLQDAIQHFLYDQLNPDAKIPGDQADLCICPVFCGKVWVFHSATATFCAPSDQLGIGGMHHEVMHQKNEEEKIIHYNHSMQ
;
A
#
# COMPACT_ATOMS: atom_id res chain seq x y z
N ILE A 1 0.54 -23.31 2.99
CA ILE A 1 -0.53 -23.01 2.02
C ILE A 1 -0.40 -21.53 1.79
N GLU A 2 0.25 -21.13 0.70
CA GLU A 2 0.59 -19.74 0.41
C GLU A 2 -0.71 -18.95 0.24
N GLU A 3 -0.94 -18.02 1.18
CA GLU A 3 -1.93 -16.98 1.03
C GLU A 3 -1.71 -16.30 -0.32
N HIS A 4 -2.69 -16.44 -1.21
CA HIS A 4 -2.89 -15.53 -2.33
C HIS A 4 -3.14 -14.13 -1.69
N LEU A 5 -2.07 -13.47 -1.24
CA LEU A 5 -2.06 -12.03 -0.97
C LEU A 5 -2.75 -11.37 -2.17
N GLY A 6 -3.62 -10.38 -1.94
CA GLY A 6 -4.55 -9.76 -2.90
C GLY A 6 -3.94 -9.07 -4.13
N LEU A 7 -2.91 -9.66 -4.72
CA LEU A 7 -2.19 -9.32 -5.92
C LEU A 7 -3.08 -9.40 -7.16
N GLN A 8 -4.06 -10.31 -7.18
CA GLN A 8 -5.06 -10.34 -8.27
C GLN A 8 -5.86 -9.02 -8.29
N GLY A 9 -6.37 -8.57 -7.14
CA GLY A 9 -7.06 -7.28 -7.05
C GLY A 9 -6.17 -6.08 -7.36
N LEU A 10 -4.87 -6.15 -7.01
CA LEU A 10 -3.92 -5.09 -7.33
C LEU A 10 -3.63 -4.99 -8.83
N GLN A 11 -3.50 -6.13 -9.51
CA GLN A 11 -3.29 -6.15 -10.96
C GLN A 11 -4.50 -5.55 -11.68
N ASP A 12 -5.71 -5.91 -11.28
CA ASP A 12 -6.95 -5.36 -11.84
C ASP A 12 -7.05 -3.84 -11.58
N ALA A 13 -6.71 -3.39 -10.37
CA ALA A 13 -6.68 -1.97 -10.05
C ALA A 13 -5.66 -1.19 -10.89
N ILE A 14 -4.47 -1.76 -11.16
CA ILE A 14 -3.48 -1.15 -12.06
C ILE A 14 -4.04 -1.05 -13.49
N GLN A 15 -4.72 -2.09 -13.96
CA GLN A 15 -5.33 -2.10 -15.31
C GLN A 15 -6.41 -1.02 -15.45
N HIS A 16 -7.30 -0.90 -14.47
CA HIS A 16 -8.32 0.17 -14.43
C HIS A 16 -7.68 1.56 -14.35
N PHE A 17 -6.67 1.75 -13.50
CA PHE A 17 -5.95 3.02 -13.43
C PHE A 17 -5.28 3.39 -14.76
N LEU A 18 -4.64 2.43 -15.43
CA LEU A 18 -4.03 2.66 -16.73
C LEU A 18 -5.08 2.98 -17.81
N TYR A 19 -6.27 2.35 -17.74
CA TYR A 19 -7.37 2.67 -18.63
C TYR A 19 -7.79 4.14 -18.52
N ASP A 20 -7.92 4.67 -17.31
CA ASP A 20 -8.25 6.09 -17.07
C ASP A 20 -7.18 7.05 -17.62
N GLN A 21 -5.90 6.71 -17.44
CA GLN A 21 -4.80 7.55 -17.92
C GLN A 21 -4.71 7.59 -19.45
N LEU A 22 -5.01 6.47 -20.12
CA LEU A 22 -4.90 6.36 -21.58
C LEU A 22 -6.16 6.87 -22.30
N ASN A 23 -7.30 6.92 -21.61
CA ASN A 23 -8.58 7.32 -22.20
C ASN A 23 -9.24 8.44 -21.38
N PRO A 24 -8.65 9.66 -21.33
CA PRO A 24 -9.14 10.74 -20.49
C PRO A 24 -10.55 11.23 -20.87
N ASP A 25 -10.96 11.02 -22.12
CA ASP A 25 -12.29 11.39 -22.63
C ASP A 25 -13.29 10.21 -22.62
N ALA A 26 -12.92 9.07 -22.01
CA ALA A 26 -13.82 7.92 -21.93
C ALA A 26 -15.08 8.27 -21.15
N LYS A 27 -16.23 7.80 -21.66
CA LYS A 27 -17.53 7.99 -20.99
C LYS A 27 -17.71 7.09 -19.76
N ILE A 28 -16.91 6.03 -19.69
CA ILE A 28 -16.95 5.02 -18.63
C ILE A 28 -15.62 5.13 -17.89
N PRO A 29 -15.64 5.30 -16.55
CA PRO A 29 -14.43 5.30 -15.75
C PRO A 29 -13.81 3.90 -15.69
N GLY A 30 -12.50 3.83 -15.45
CA GLY A 30 -11.71 2.61 -15.45
C GLY A 30 -12.23 1.56 -14.47
N ASP A 31 -12.72 1.97 -13.30
CA ASP A 31 -13.31 1.06 -12.29
C ASP A 31 -14.62 0.37 -12.73
N GLN A 32 -15.25 0.87 -13.80
CA GLN A 32 -16.44 0.29 -14.43
C GLN A 32 -16.14 -0.31 -15.80
N ALA A 33 -14.91 -0.17 -16.30
CA ALA A 33 -14.48 -0.76 -17.54
C ALA A 33 -14.30 -2.28 -17.37
N ASP A 34 -14.66 -3.06 -18.39
CA ASP A 34 -14.38 -4.49 -18.40
C ASP A 34 -12.86 -4.71 -18.48
N LEU A 35 -12.31 -5.64 -17.69
CA LEU A 35 -10.88 -5.98 -17.76
C LEU A 35 -10.46 -6.42 -19.17
N CYS A 36 -11.37 -6.97 -19.99
CA CYS A 36 -11.10 -7.37 -21.37
C CYS A 36 -10.76 -6.17 -22.28
N ILE A 37 -11.23 -4.97 -21.95
CA ILE A 37 -10.92 -3.74 -22.68
C ILE A 37 -9.81 -2.93 -22.03
N CYS A 38 -9.41 -3.30 -20.81
CA CYS A 38 -8.33 -2.65 -20.10
C CYS A 38 -6.96 -3.06 -20.67
N PRO A 39 -5.97 -2.15 -20.63
CA PRO A 39 -4.63 -2.47 -21.06
C PRO A 39 -4.02 -3.54 -20.15
N VAL A 40 -3.50 -4.62 -20.75
CA VAL A 40 -2.88 -5.70 -19.99
C VAL A 40 -1.60 -5.20 -19.30
N PHE A 41 -1.53 -5.41 -17.99
CA PHE A 41 -0.33 -5.13 -17.20
C PHE A 41 0.46 -6.42 -16.93
N CYS A 42 1.64 -6.54 -17.55
CA CYS A 42 2.58 -7.67 -17.35
C CYS A 42 3.81 -7.29 -16.49
N GLY A 43 3.79 -6.14 -15.81
CA GLY A 43 4.89 -5.68 -14.98
C GLY A 43 5.04 -6.49 -13.69
N LYS A 44 6.26 -6.57 -13.15
CA LYS A 44 6.49 -7.17 -11.83
C LYS A 44 6.06 -6.19 -10.73
N VAL A 45 5.15 -6.61 -9.87
CA VAL A 45 4.76 -5.87 -8.67
C VAL A 45 5.52 -6.45 -7.48
N TRP A 46 6.18 -5.58 -6.73
CA TRP A 46 6.89 -5.94 -5.50
C TRP A 46 6.16 -5.33 -4.32
N VAL A 47 5.77 -6.15 -3.34
CA VAL A 47 5.13 -5.69 -2.11
C VAL A 47 6.19 -5.59 -1.02
N PHE A 48 6.35 -4.39 -0.46
CA PHE A 48 7.16 -4.15 0.73
C PHE A 48 6.22 -3.96 1.92
N HIS A 49 6.39 -4.77 2.97
CA HIS A 49 5.54 -4.74 4.18
C HIS A 49 5.84 -3.56 5.12
N SER A 50 6.77 -2.69 4.72
CA SER A 50 7.14 -1.50 5.46
C SER A 50 7.51 -0.41 4.46
N ALA A 51 6.99 0.78 4.66
CA ALA A 51 7.43 2.00 3.98
C ALA A 51 7.81 3.03 5.05
N THR A 52 8.87 3.80 4.80
CA THR A 52 9.25 4.94 5.63
C THR A 52 9.06 6.19 4.79
N ALA A 53 8.16 7.08 5.22
CA ALA A 53 7.97 8.39 4.61
C ALA A 53 8.67 9.46 5.45
N THR A 54 9.56 10.23 4.85
CA THR A 54 10.19 11.38 5.49
C THR A 54 9.51 12.63 4.97
N PHE A 55 8.74 13.31 5.83
CA PHE A 55 8.18 14.63 5.52
C PHE A 55 9.14 15.70 6.02
N CYS A 56 9.77 16.42 5.10
CA CYS A 56 10.55 17.62 5.45
C CYS A 56 9.65 18.84 5.33
N ALA A 57 9.44 19.57 6.41
CA ALA A 57 8.85 20.89 6.30
C ALA A 57 9.87 21.83 5.63
N PRO A 58 9.44 22.79 4.79
CA PRO A 58 10.34 23.75 4.16
C PRO A 58 11.22 24.54 5.16
N SER A 59 10.83 24.59 6.44
CA SER A 59 11.56 25.20 7.56
C SER A 59 12.72 24.37 8.11
N ASP A 60 12.81 23.08 7.80
CA ASP A 60 13.73 22.13 8.45
C ASP A 60 15.15 22.12 7.84
N GLN A 61 15.45 23.02 6.90
CA GLN A 61 16.78 23.11 6.30
C GLN A 61 17.87 23.67 7.24
N LEU A 62 17.52 24.09 8.47
CA LEU A 62 18.47 24.66 9.42
C LEU A 62 18.21 24.17 10.85
N GLY A 63 18.75 23.00 11.22
CA GLY A 63 18.73 22.56 12.61
C GLY A 63 19.28 21.16 12.84
N ILE A 64 20.58 21.06 13.08
CA ILE A 64 21.26 19.87 13.61
C ILE A 64 20.56 19.46 14.93
N GLY A 65 19.82 18.34 14.94
CA GLY A 65 19.42 17.69 16.21
C GLY A 65 17.98 17.20 16.38
N GLY A 66 17.14 17.08 15.33
CA GLY A 66 15.72 16.76 15.53
C GLY A 66 15.09 15.82 14.51
N MET A 67 15.71 14.67 14.19
CA MET A 67 15.04 13.64 13.38
C MET A 67 14.34 12.66 14.33
N HIS A 68 13.06 12.89 14.65
CA HIS A 68 12.23 11.88 15.32
C HIS A 68 11.76 10.87 14.25
N HIS A 69 12.44 9.73 14.17
CA HIS A 69 12.04 8.61 13.30
C HIS A 69 10.93 7.82 13.97
N GLU A 70 9.70 7.95 13.47
CA GLU A 70 8.60 7.05 13.85
C GLU A 70 8.49 5.92 12.82
N VAL A 71 8.77 4.70 13.26
CA VAL A 71 8.58 3.48 12.46
C VAL A 71 7.17 2.95 12.76
N MET A 72 6.29 2.97 11.76
CA MET A 72 4.97 2.36 11.87
C MET A 72 5.08 0.85 11.63
N HIS A 73 5.01 0.07 12.70
CA HIS A 73 4.86 -1.39 12.64
C HIS A 73 3.37 -1.75 12.62
N GLN A 74 2.91 -2.53 11.63
CA GLN A 74 1.64 -3.25 11.77
C GLN A 74 1.83 -4.33 12.83
N LYS A 75 1.06 -4.26 13.93
CA LYS A 75 1.09 -5.27 14.98
C LYS A 75 0.14 -6.41 14.60
N ASN A 76 0.68 -7.63 14.57
CA ASN A 76 -0.10 -8.84 14.38
C ASN A 76 -0.85 -9.17 15.69
N GLU A 77 -2.11 -9.58 15.62
CA GLU A 77 -3.02 -9.75 16.78
C GLU A 77 -2.59 -10.83 17.79
N GLU A 78 -1.53 -11.59 17.52
CA GLU A 78 -1.07 -12.70 18.36
C GLU A 78 -0.35 -12.23 19.64
N GLU A 79 0.19 -11.01 19.68
CA GLU A 79 0.90 -10.47 20.85
C GLU A 79 -0.02 -10.08 22.02
N LYS A 80 -1.34 -9.95 21.80
CA LYS A 80 -2.30 -9.62 22.87
C LYS A 80 -2.54 -10.77 23.85
N ILE A 81 -2.42 -12.03 23.40
CA ILE A 81 -2.76 -13.19 24.22
C ILE A 81 -1.68 -13.46 25.28
N ILE A 82 -0.42 -13.18 24.96
CA ILE A 82 0.72 -13.48 25.86
C ILE A 82 0.74 -12.54 27.06
N HIS A 83 0.39 -11.26 26.86
CA HIS A 83 0.30 -10.28 27.96
C HIS A 83 -0.90 -10.52 28.89
N TYR A 84 -2.02 -11.04 28.37
CA TYR A 84 -3.19 -11.37 29.20
C TYR A 84 -2.90 -12.55 30.14
N ASN A 85 -2.19 -13.58 29.66
CA ASN A 85 -1.91 -14.78 30.46
C ASN A 85 -0.87 -14.57 31.57
N HIS A 86 0.03 -13.59 31.46
CA HIS A 86 1.00 -13.28 32.53
C HIS A 86 0.41 -12.45 33.68
N SER A 87 -0.74 -11.78 33.47
CA SER A 87 -1.39 -10.96 34.51
C SER A 87 -2.39 -11.72 35.39
N MET A 88 -2.54 -13.04 35.19
CA MET A 88 -3.47 -13.91 35.94
C MET A 88 -2.74 -15.05 36.69
N GLN A 89 -1.45 -14.88 36.99
CA GLN A 89 -0.70 -15.72 37.93
C GLN A 89 -0.27 -14.92 39.15
#